data_AF-A0A7J6W8C4-F1
#
_entry.id   AF-A0A7J6W8C4-F1
#
_cell.length_a   1.000
_cell.length_b   1.000
_cell.length_c   1.000
_cell.angle_alpha   90.00
_cell.angle_beta   90.00
_cell.angle_gamma   90.00
#
_symmetry.space_group_name_H-M   'P 1'
#
loop_
_entity.id
_entity.type
_entity.pdbx_description
1 polymer ?
#
loop_
_entity_poly.entity_id
_entity_poly.type
_entity_poly.pdbx_seq_one_letter_code
_entity_poly.pdbx_strand_id
1 'polypeptide(L)'
;MTRKITSWKTRGLSHTGRVLLVKSVLVSIQTYWARTLILPRTVASKLQKLCTRFIWVGPSMKQSLHQVRSNVLTRSKENGGLSITDLTTWNKVAVSGLVYRLATKETSLWVDWMWRNKIKAKNFWNMKIPQDCSWAFRQILICREEAAKLVKSKIKDGTSVTFWNDIWADQRPLKSLVTEQIMLNSGIGQKDTVNIAISNHQWDLLISAQKCAFRPEKLKGSKIR
;
A
#
# COMPACT_ATOMS: atom_id res chain seq x y z
N MET A 1 12.24 -11.28 -21.41
CA MET A 1 11.25 -10.57 -22.27
C MET A 1 11.78 -10.30 -23.67
N THR A 2 12.96 -9.69 -23.80
CA THR A 2 13.65 -9.42 -25.08
C THR A 2 13.73 -10.64 -26.00
N ARG A 3 14.13 -11.82 -25.50
CA ARG A 3 14.19 -13.06 -26.28
C ARG A 3 12.86 -13.48 -26.94
N LYS A 4 11.71 -13.23 -26.28
CA LYS A 4 10.39 -13.51 -26.86
C LYS A 4 10.06 -12.53 -27.98
N ILE A 5 10.33 -11.24 -27.75
CA ILE A 5 10.14 -10.17 -28.75
C ILE A 5 11.00 -10.45 -30.00
N THR A 6 12.25 -10.88 -29.82
CA THR A 6 13.14 -11.23 -30.95
C THR A 6 12.70 -12.51 -31.66
N SER A 7 12.05 -13.46 -30.98
CA SER A 7 11.50 -14.65 -31.64
C SER A 7 10.24 -14.31 -32.46
N TRP A 8 9.39 -13.40 -32.00
CA TRP A 8 8.24 -12.93 -32.78
C TRP A 8 8.64 -12.02 -33.93
N LYS A 9 9.88 -11.52 -33.90
CA LYS A 9 10.47 -10.71 -34.96
C LYS A 9 10.41 -11.40 -36.32
N THR A 10 10.58 -12.72 -36.35
CA THR A 10 10.75 -13.50 -37.57
C THR A 10 9.43 -13.93 -38.22
N ARG A 11 8.28 -13.63 -37.61
CA ARG A 11 6.97 -14.19 -38.00
C ARG A 11 6.05 -13.27 -38.82
N GLY A 12 6.51 -12.11 -39.27
CA GLY A 12 5.73 -11.23 -40.17
C GLY A 12 4.37 -10.79 -39.62
N LEU A 13 4.31 -10.29 -38.38
CA LEU A 13 3.05 -10.02 -37.68
C LEU A 13 2.37 -8.70 -38.11
N SER A 14 1.05 -8.75 -38.29
CA SER A 14 0.21 -7.55 -38.44
C SER A 14 0.26 -6.65 -37.20
N HIS A 15 -0.12 -5.37 -37.33
CA HIS A 15 -0.16 -4.45 -36.18
C HIS A 15 -1.08 -4.97 -35.05
N THR A 16 -2.28 -5.44 -35.41
CA THR A 16 -3.24 -6.06 -34.47
C THR A 16 -2.66 -7.30 -33.80
N GLY A 17 -1.97 -8.18 -34.56
CA GLY A 17 -1.31 -9.36 -34.00
C GLY A 17 -0.22 -9.00 -32.98
N ARG A 18 0.54 -7.93 -33.23
CA ARG A 18 1.56 -7.42 -32.28
C ARG A 18 0.93 -6.91 -30.99
N VAL A 19 -0.15 -6.13 -31.08
CA VAL A 19 -0.90 -5.66 -29.90
C VAL A 19 -1.44 -6.82 -29.08
N LEU A 20 -2.05 -7.81 -29.75
CA LEU A 20 -2.62 -8.98 -29.10
C LEU A 20 -1.56 -9.77 -28.32
N LEU A 21 -0.38 -10.01 -28.92
CA LEU A 21 0.73 -10.70 -28.27
C LEU A 21 1.29 -9.93 -27.07
N VAL A 22 1.38 -8.61 -27.16
CA VAL A 22 1.79 -7.79 -26.01
C VAL A 22 0.80 -7.96 -24.86
N LYS A 23 -0.50 -7.87 -25.14
CA LYS A 23 -1.55 -8.01 -24.12
C LYS A 23 -1.62 -9.39 -23.50
N SER A 24 -1.52 -10.46 -24.28
CA SER A 24 -1.67 -11.82 -23.76
C SER A 24 -0.40 -12.32 -23.06
N VAL A 25 0.78 -12.02 -23.59
CA VAL A 25 2.04 -12.61 -23.12
C VAL A 25 2.92 -11.61 -22.36
N LEU A 26 3.14 -10.41 -22.89
CA LEU A 26 4.08 -9.48 -22.25
C LEU A 26 3.50 -8.87 -20.96
N VAL A 27 2.22 -8.50 -21.00
CA VAL A 27 1.50 -7.98 -19.82
C VAL A 27 1.38 -9.06 -18.74
N SER A 28 1.10 -10.31 -19.09
CA SER A 28 1.03 -11.41 -18.09
C SER A 28 2.37 -11.66 -17.41
N ILE A 29 3.47 -11.68 -18.18
CA ILE A 29 4.83 -11.78 -17.62
C ILE A 29 5.12 -10.58 -16.70
N GLN A 30 4.77 -9.36 -17.11
CA GLN A 30 4.97 -8.16 -16.30
C GLN A 30 4.18 -8.21 -14.99
N THR A 31 2.91 -8.62 -15.06
CA THR A 31 2.03 -8.76 -13.91
C THR A 31 2.58 -9.79 -12.92
N TYR A 32 3.11 -10.92 -13.41
CA TYR A 32 3.76 -11.91 -12.56
C TYR A 32 4.94 -11.30 -11.80
N TRP A 33 5.87 -10.66 -12.51
CA TRP A 33 7.06 -10.06 -11.88
C TRP A 33 6.71 -8.91 -10.92
N ALA A 34 5.73 -8.08 -11.26
CA ALA A 34 5.30 -6.97 -10.40
C ALA A 34 4.64 -7.45 -9.09
N ARG A 35 4.01 -8.63 -9.09
CA ARG A 35 3.44 -9.24 -7.87
C ARG A 35 4.51 -9.85 -6.97
N THR A 36 5.54 -10.44 -7.56
CA THR A 36 6.62 -11.12 -6.82
C THR A 36 7.71 -10.16 -6.36
N LEU A 37 8.03 -9.14 -7.16
CA LEU A 37 9.15 -8.22 -6.93
C LEU A 37 8.71 -6.76 -7.10
N ILE A 38 9.30 -5.90 -6.28
CA ILE A 38 9.19 -4.44 -6.46
C ILE A 38 10.08 -4.06 -7.66
N LEU A 39 9.48 -3.68 -8.78
CA LEU A 39 10.21 -3.30 -9.99
C LEU A 39 10.71 -1.85 -9.86
N PRO A 40 12.01 -1.58 -10.09
CA PRO A 40 12.49 -0.21 -10.20
C PRO A 40 11.81 0.52 -11.36
N ARG A 41 11.49 1.80 -11.17
CA ARG A 41 10.82 2.63 -12.18
C ARG A 41 11.57 2.64 -13.52
N THR A 42 12.90 2.65 -13.48
CA THR A 42 13.76 2.60 -14.67
C THR A 42 13.57 1.32 -15.47
N VAL A 43 13.44 0.17 -14.80
CA VAL A 43 13.18 -1.13 -15.43
C VAL A 43 11.77 -1.16 -16.02
N ALA A 44 10.77 -0.73 -15.24
CA ALA A 44 9.39 -0.66 -15.72
C ALA A 44 9.27 0.22 -16.98
N SER A 45 9.86 1.41 -16.98
CA SER A 45 9.86 2.30 -18.15
C SER A 45 10.63 1.72 -19.34
N LYS A 46 11.75 1.02 -19.11
CA LYS A 46 12.48 0.32 -20.19
C LYS A 46 11.64 -0.79 -20.82
N LEU A 47 10.96 -1.61 -20.01
CA LEU A 47 10.07 -2.67 -20.48
C LEU A 47 8.89 -2.11 -21.26
N GLN A 48 8.31 -1.00 -20.80
CA GLN A 48 7.21 -0.35 -21.49
C GLN A 48 7.66 0.23 -22.84
N LYS A 49 8.82 0.91 -22.89
CA LYS A 49 9.42 1.36 -24.16
C LYS A 49 9.66 0.21 -25.14
N LEU A 50 10.11 -0.95 -24.67
CA LEU A 50 10.27 -2.14 -25.50
C LEU A 50 8.93 -2.63 -26.08
N CYS A 51 7.86 -2.64 -25.28
CA CYS A 51 6.53 -3.00 -25.75
C CYS A 51 6.00 -2.00 -26.79
N THR A 52 6.13 -0.70 -26.52
CA THR A 52 5.75 0.37 -27.45
C THR A 52 6.50 0.23 -28.77
N ARG A 53 7.81 0.03 -28.73
CA ARG A 53 8.63 -0.11 -29.93
C ARG A 53 8.27 -1.36 -30.74
N PHE A 54 7.98 -2.47 -30.07
CA PHE A 54 7.52 -3.69 -30.74
C PHE A 54 6.17 -3.47 -31.44
N ILE A 55 5.21 -2.80 -30.81
CA ILE A 55 3.89 -2.53 -31.39
C ILE A 55 3.97 -1.64 -32.63
N TRP A 56 4.76 -0.56 -32.58
CA TRP A 56 4.79 0.45 -33.65
C TRP A 56 5.84 0.15 -34.74
N VAL A 57 7.10 -0.01 -34.35
CA VAL A 57 8.23 -0.23 -35.28
C VAL A 57 8.24 -1.67 -35.80
N GLY A 58 7.75 -2.60 -35.00
CA GLY A 58 7.69 -4.00 -35.38
C GLY A 58 9.05 -4.68 -35.36
N PRO A 59 9.17 -5.79 -36.09
CA PRO A 59 10.26 -6.72 -35.95
C PRO A 59 11.64 -6.07 -36.19
N SER A 60 11.80 -5.34 -37.29
CA SER A 60 13.10 -4.84 -37.75
C SER A 60 13.82 -3.97 -36.71
N MET A 61 13.10 -3.29 -35.80
CA MET A 61 13.66 -2.37 -34.78
C MET A 61 14.73 -1.43 -35.36
N LYS A 62 14.75 -1.20 -36.67
CA LYS A 62 15.58 -0.16 -37.30
C LYS A 62 15.02 1.20 -36.86
N GLN A 63 15.84 2.24 -36.88
CA GLN A 63 15.49 3.58 -36.40
C GLN A 63 14.05 3.97 -36.81
N SER A 64 13.22 4.20 -35.81
CA SER A 64 11.89 4.76 -36.01
C SER A 64 12.04 6.27 -36.19
N LEU A 65 11.47 6.82 -37.26
CA LEU A 65 11.39 8.27 -37.48
C LEU A 65 10.60 8.98 -36.36
N HIS A 66 9.74 8.26 -35.64
CA HIS A 66 8.92 8.83 -34.56
C HIS A 66 8.90 7.94 -33.32
N GLN A 67 9.27 8.49 -32.16
CA GLN A 67 9.03 7.86 -30.86
C GLN A 67 7.58 8.08 -30.46
N VAL A 68 6.73 7.06 -30.60
CA VAL A 68 5.36 7.13 -30.10
C VAL A 68 5.38 7.21 -28.57
N ARG A 69 4.68 8.20 -28.03
CA ARG A 69 4.57 8.40 -26.57
C ARG A 69 3.94 7.16 -25.93
N SER A 70 4.56 6.67 -24.86
CA SER A 70 4.10 5.50 -24.09
C SER A 70 2.66 5.63 -23.59
N ASN A 71 2.18 6.86 -23.40
CA ASN A 71 0.82 7.18 -22.93
C ASN A 71 -0.27 6.75 -23.92
N VAL A 72 0.06 6.57 -25.21
CA VAL A 72 -0.91 6.06 -26.20
C VAL A 72 -1.29 4.60 -25.89
N LEU A 73 -0.38 3.84 -25.30
CA LEU A 73 -0.67 2.45 -24.91
C LEU A 73 -1.72 2.39 -23.79
N THR A 74 -1.69 3.35 -22.87
CA THR A 74 -2.39 3.30 -21.58
C THR A 74 -3.76 3.98 -21.61
N ARG A 75 -4.05 4.76 -22.65
CA ARG A 75 -5.36 5.39 -22.86
C ARG A 75 -6.46 4.33 -23.07
N SER A 76 -7.68 4.66 -22.66
CA SER A 76 -8.88 3.88 -22.96
C SER A 76 -9.07 3.74 -24.47
N LYS A 77 -9.70 2.63 -24.91
CA LYS A 77 -10.09 2.43 -26.32
C LYS A 77 -10.95 3.57 -26.84
N GLU A 78 -11.85 4.10 -26.01
CA GLU A 78 -12.73 5.23 -26.33
C GLU A 78 -11.94 6.50 -26.67
N ASN A 79 -10.77 6.67 -26.06
CA ASN A 79 -9.87 7.81 -26.28
C ASN A 79 -8.77 7.51 -27.31
N GLY A 80 -8.99 6.53 -28.20
CA GLY A 80 -8.04 6.12 -29.23
C GLY A 80 -6.79 5.39 -28.70
N GLY A 81 -6.87 4.85 -27.49
CA GLY A 81 -5.78 4.12 -26.84
C GLY A 81 -5.88 2.61 -26.99
N LEU A 82 -4.82 1.91 -26.56
CA LEU A 82 -4.75 0.45 -26.64
C LEU A 82 -5.20 -0.25 -25.34
N SER A 83 -5.60 0.45 -24.28
CA SER A 83 -5.97 -0.13 -22.97
C SER A 83 -4.95 -1.14 -22.44
N ILE A 84 -3.66 -0.86 -22.60
CA ILE A 84 -2.57 -1.63 -22.00
C ILE A 84 -2.18 -0.93 -20.70
N THR A 85 -2.31 -1.62 -19.57
CA THR A 85 -2.03 -1.05 -18.25
C THR A 85 -0.61 -0.50 -18.17
N ASP A 86 -0.47 0.71 -17.64
CA ASP A 86 0.83 1.31 -17.41
C ASP A 86 1.63 0.51 -16.38
N LEU A 87 2.83 0.06 -16.76
CA LEU A 87 3.63 -0.81 -15.89
C LEU A 87 4.12 -0.08 -14.64
N THR A 88 4.39 1.23 -14.73
CA THR A 88 4.82 2.00 -13.55
C THR A 88 3.69 2.15 -12.54
N THR A 89 2.49 2.42 -13.04
CA THR A 89 1.26 2.48 -12.23
C THR A 89 0.93 1.10 -11.63
N TRP A 90 1.02 0.04 -12.43
CA TRP A 90 0.75 -1.32 -11.95
C TRP A 90 1.71 -1.75 -10.84
N ASN A 91 3.00 -1.42 -10.98
CA ASN A 91 3.98 -1.68 -9.94
C ASN A 91 3.67 -0.92 -8.65
N LYS A 92 3.24 0.35 -8.73
CA LYS A 92 2.77 1.09 -7.54
C LYS A 92 1.61 0.36 -6.86
N VAL A 93 0.60 -0.07 -7.62
CA VAL A 93 -0.56 -0.82 -7.08
C VAL A 93 -0.11 -2.12 -6.41
N ALA A 94 0.82 -2.86 -7.01
CA ALA A 94 1.35 -4.09 -6.43
C ALA A 94 2.08 -3.83 -5.10
N VAL A 95 2.87 -2.74 -5.02
CA VAL A 95 3.53 -2.31 -3.78
C VAL A 95 2.51 -1.87 -2.74
N SER A 96 1.46 -1.14 -3.12
CA SER A 96 0.36 -0.80 -2.20
C SER A 96 -0.35 -2.06 -1.67
N GLY A 97 -0.45 -3.12 -2.47
CA GLY A 97 -0.91 -4.43 -2.01
C GLY A 97 0.00 -5.05 -0.95
N LEU A 98 1.32 -4.87 -1.01
CA LEU A 98 2.25 -5.28 0.05
C LEU A 98 2.04 -4.46 1.33
N VAL A 99 1.85 -3.14 1.20
CA VAL A 99 1.53 -2.26 2.34
C VAL A 99 0.24 -2.72 3.01
N TYR A 100 -0.80 -3.03 2.23
CA TYR A 100 -2.07 -3.51 2.73
C TYR A 100 -1.91 -4.80 3.55
N ARG A 101 -1.15 -5.79 3.03
CA ARG A 101 -0.87 -7.04 3.75
C ARG A 101 -0.14 -6.84 5.07
N LEU A 102 0.81 -5.89 5.11
CA LEU A 102 1.49 -5.52 6.34
C LEU A 102 0.54 -4.84 7.34
N ALA A 103 -0.36 -3.99 6.85
CA ALA A 103 -1.33 -3.26 7.65
C ALA A 103 -2.41 -4.16 8.24
N THR A 104 -2.94 -5.12 7.46
CA THR A 104 -3.94 -6.09 7.91
C THR A 104 -3.36 -7.21 8.76
N LYS A 105 -2.03 -7.28 8.89
CA LYS A 105 -1.31 -8.37 9.57
C LYS A 105 -1.77 -9.74 9.06
N GLU A 106 -1.83 -9.87 7.73
CA GLU A 106 -2.15 -11.15 7.10
C GLU A 106 -1.21 -12.25 7.61
N THR A 107 -1.74 -13.45 7.83
CA THR A 107 -0.99 -14.63 8.29
C THR A 107 -0.07 -15.15 7.19
N SER A 108 1.02 -14.43 6.95
CA SER A 108 2.06 -14.77 5.99
C SER A 108 3.41 -14.71 6.70
N LEU A 109 4.26 -15.71 6.46
CA LEU A 109 5.63 -15.74 7.00
C LEU A 109 6.41 -14.47 6.68
N TRP A 110 6.18 -13.88 5.51
CA TRP A 110 6.80 -12.62 5.14
C TRP A 110 6.33 -11.46 6.02
N VAL A 111 5.02 -11.37 6.29
CA VAL A 111 4.45 -10.33 7.17
C VAL A 111 4.98 -10.47 8.59
N ASP A 112 5.00 -11.70 9.13
CA ASP A 112 5.53 -11.97 10.47
C ASP A 112 7.02 -11.63 10.58
N TRP A 113 7.82 -12.03 9.60
CA TRP A 113 9.24 -11.71 9.55
C TRP A 113 9.48 -10.20 9.47
N MET A 114 8.68 -9.48 8.68
CA MET A 114 8.75 -8.02 8.56
C MET A 114 8.44 -7.32 9.89
N TRP A 115 7.38 -7.78 10.58
CA TRP A 115 7.00 -7.22 11.88
C TRP A 115 8.06 -7.48 12.96
N ARG A 116 8.63 -8.68 13.00
CA ARG A 116 9.67 -9.05 13.98
C ARG A 116 11.01 -8.36 13.71
N ASN A 117 11.49 -8.35 12.46
CA ASN A 117 12.85 -7.92 12.14
C ASN A 117 12.96 -6.46 11.71
N LYS A 118 11.98 -5.95 10.95
CA LYS A 118 12.05 -4.61 10.34
C LYS A 118 11.25 -3.57 11.11
N ILE A 119 10.00 -3.87 11.47
CA ILE A 119 9.11 -2.91 12.16
C ILE A 119 9.38 -2.90 13.67
N LYS A 120 9.71 -4.04 14.27
CA LYS A 120 10.06 -4.20 15.71
C LYS A 120 9.01 -3.57 16.65
N ALA A 121 7.74 -3.90 16.41
CA ALA A 121 6.59 -3.39 17.18
C ALA A 121 6.40 -1.85 17.18
N LYS A 122 7.02 -1.12 16.26
CA LYS A 122 6.74 0.32 16.04
C LYS A 122 5.43 0.51 15.26
N ASN A 123 4.81 1.68 15.42
CA ASN A 123 3.65 2.06 14.61
C ASN A 123 4.05 2.15 13.14
N PHE A 124 3.62 1.16 12.34
CA PHE A 124 3.95 1.04 10.92
C PHE A 124 3.63 2.33 10.13
N TRP A 125 2.51 2.98 10.45
CA TRP A 125 2.05 4.21 9.81
C TRP A 125 2.91 5.45 10.12
N ASN A 126 3.44 5.55 11.34
CA ASN A 126 4.17 6.74 11.80
C ASN A 126 5.69 6.54 11.85
N MET A 127 6.18 5.38 11.39
CA MET A 127 7.61 5.08 11.40
C MET A 127 8.35 5.93 10.37
N LYS A 128 9.46 6.58 10.77
CA LYS A 128 10.40 7.24 9.86
C LYS A 128 11.14 6.20 9.03
N ILE A 129 11.50 6.54 7.79
CA ILE A 129 12.30 5.68 6.92
C ILE A 129 13.72 5.55 7.51
N PRO A 130 14.17 4.36 7.91
CA PRO A 130 15.53 4.18 8.42
C PRO A 130 16.57 4.45 7.32
N GLN A 131 17.75 4.98 7.67
CA GLN A 131 18.83 5.16 6.69
C GLN A 131 19.37 3.80 6.21
N ASP A 132 19.52 2.83 7.12
CA ASP A 132 20.07 1.50 6.82
C ASP A 132 19.01 0.47 6.36
N CYS A 133 17.94 0.92 5.71
CA CYS A 133 16.94 0.00 5.19
C CYS A 133 17.25 -0.48 3.76
N SER A 134 16.78 -1.69 3.44
CA SER A 134 16.87 -2.20 2.07
C SER A 134 16.04 -1.31 1.13
N TRP A 135 16.50 -1.18 -0.12
CA TRP A 135 15.80 -0.39 -1.14
C TRP A 135 14.33 -0.80 -1.29
N ALA A 136 14.05 -2.11 -1.27
CA ALA A 136 12.69 -2.64 -1.35
C ALA A 136 11.82 -2.18 -0.18
N PHE A 137 12.34 -2.23 1.06
CA PHE A 137 11.58 -1.76 2.22
C PHE A 137 11.36 -0.25 2.19
N ARG A 138 12.36 0.51 1.70
CA ARG A 138 12.20 1.95 1.46
C ARG A 138 11.06 2.24 0.50
N GLN A 139 10.93 1.49 -0.60
CA GLN A 139 9.82 1.67 -1.55
C GLN A 139 8.46 1.36 -0.91
N ILE A 140 8.36 0.33 -0.07
CA ILE A 140 7.12 0.03 0.68
C ILE A 140 6.74 1.20 1.59
N LEU A 141 7.71 1.76 2.33
CA LEU A 141 7.47 2.90 3.23
C LEU A 141 7.11 4.19 2.47
N ILE A 142 7.65 4.41 1.27
CA ILE A 142 7.26 5.55 0.42
C ILE A 142 5.82 5.38 -0.09
N CYS A 143 5.48 4.20 -0.60
CA CYS A 143 4.12 3.91 -1.08
C CYS A 143 3.08 3.86 0.04
N ARG A 144 3.50 3.78 1.31
CA ARG A 144 2.62 3.76 2.48
C ARG A 144 1.69 4.95 2.54
N GLU A 145 2.16 6.16 2.22
CA GLU A 145 1.33 7.37 2.31
C GLU A 145 0.24 7.41 1.24
N GLU A 146 0.58 7.00 0.01
CA GLU A 146 -0.40 6.85 -1.07
C GLU A 146 -1.42 5.74 -0.72
N ALA A 147 -0.95 4.62 -0.17
CA ALA A 147 -1.80 3.49 0.22
C ALA A 147 -2.68 3.79 1.45
N ALA A 148 -2.21 4.59 2.41
CA ALA A 148 -2.97 4.95 3.61
C ALA A 148 -4.32 5.60 3.28
N LYS A 149 -4.38 6.39 2.19
CA LYS A 149 -5.61 7.02 1.70
C LYS A 149 -6.68 6.00 1.26
N LEU A 150 -6.25 4.78 0.91
CA LEU A 150 -7.11 3.72 0.40
C LEU A 150 -7.47 2.69 1.50
N VAL A 151 -6.71 2.65 2.59
CA VAL A 151 -6.93 1.72 3.70
C VAL A 151 -7.90 2.34 4.69
N LYS A 152 -9.13 1.85 4.72
CA LYS A 152 -10.10 2.18 5.78
C LYS A 152 -10.11 1.07 6.82
N SER A 153 -9.81 1.42 8.07
CA SER A 153 -9.88 0.49 9.20
C SER A 153 -11.35 0.25 9.56
N LYS A 154 -11.81 -1.01 9.49
CA LYS A 154 -13.10 -1.39 10.11
C LYS A 154 -12.81 -1.88 11.52
N ILE A 155 -13.27 -1.13 12.51
CA ILE A 155 -13.14 -1.49 13.92
C ILE A 155 -14.05 -2.68 14.18
N LYS A 156 -13.49 -3.77 14.70
CA LYS A 156 -14.27 -4.90 15.22
C LYS A 156 -14.52 -4.65 16.72
N ASP A 157 -13.58 -5.06 17.56
CA ASP A 157 -13.77 -5.01 19.02
C ASP A 157 -13.04 -3.84 19.70
N GLY A 158 -12.24 -3.06 18.95
CA GLY A 158 -11.55 -1.88 19.47
C GLY A 158 -10.46 -2.14 20.53
N THR A 159 -10.13 -3.39 20.85
CA THR A 159 -9.20 -3.78 21.93
C THR A 159 -7.72 -3.57 21.63
N SER A 160 -7.34 -3.52 20.35
CA SER A 160 -5.95 -3.40 19.90
C SER A 160 -5.62 -2.02 19.30
N VAL A 161 -6.60 -1.13 19.28
CA VAL A 161 -6.53 0.20 18.67
C VAL A 161 -6.62 1.24 19.78
N THR A 162 -5.63 2.11 19.88
CA THR A 162 -5.62 3.23 20.83
C THR A 162 -6.59 4.33 20.36
N PHE A 163 -7.35 4.88 21.30
CA PHE A 163 -8.41 5.85 20.98
C PHE A 163 -7.86 7.14 20.34
N TRP A 164 -6.67 7.59 20.75
CA TRP A 164 -6.14 8.89 20.32
C TRP A 164 -5.12 8.82 19.19
N ASN A 165 -4.25 7.82 19.19
CA ASN A 165 -3.06 7.79 18.34
C ASN A 165 -3.25 6.99 17.05
N ASP A 166 -4.24 6.10 17.01
CA ASP A 166 -4.52 5.27 15.85
C ASP A 166 -5.63 5.85 14.97
N ILE A 167 -5.60 5.47 13.70
CA ILE A 167 -6.52 5.94 12.65
C ILE A 167 -7.70 4.97 12.59
N TRP A 168 -8.79 5.33 13.25
CA TRP A 168 -9.98 4.48 13.37
C TRP A 168 -11.30 5.16 12.97
N ALA A 169 -11.45 6.48 13.14
CA ALA A 169 -12.67 7.22 12.78
C ALA A 169 -12.58 7.93 11.42
N ASP A 170 -11.44 8.53 11.09
CA ASP A 170 -11.22 9.32 9.87
C ASP A 170 -9.86 8.98 9.23
N GLN A 171 -9.38 9.72 8.21
CA GLN A 171 -8.09 9.51 7.55
C GLN A 171 -6.87 9.89 8.40
N ARG A 172 -7.07 10.44 9.61
CA ARG A 172 -6.01 10.86 10.53
C ARG A 172 -6.35 10.44 11.97
N PRO A 173 -5.35 10.33 12.87
CA PRO A 173 -5.60 10.05 14.28
C PRO A 173 -6.46 11.14 14.91
N LEU A 174 -7.35 10.76 15.85
CA LEU A 174 -8.27 11.71 16.49
C LEU A 174 -7.52 12.81 17.25
N LYS A 175 -6.33 12.52 17.80
CA LYS A 175 -5.43 13.52 18.40
C LYS A 175 -5.09 14.69 17.47
N SER A 176 -5.12 14.49 16.16
CA SER A 176 -4.83 15.55 15.18
C SER A 176 -6.03 16.45 14.85
N LEU A 177 -7.23 16.03 15.24
CA LEU A 177 -8.48 16.74 14.97
C LEU A 177 -9.01 17.49 16.21
N VAL A 178 -8.47 17.17 17.40
CA VAL A 178 -9.04 17.57 18.69
C VAL A 178 -7.97 18.27 19.54
N THR A 179 -8.35 19.38 20.19
CA THR A 179 -7.47 20.15 21.09
C THR A 179 -7.14 19.36 22.37
N GLU A 180 -5.95 19.57 22.94
CA GLU A 180 -5.52 18.88 24.18
C GLU A 180 -6.52 19.03 25.35
N GLN A 181 -7.21 20.16 25.45
CA GLN A 181 -8.27 20.37 26.45
C GLN A 181 -9.43 19.37 26.31
N ILE A 182 -9.88 19.09 25.09
CA ILE A 182 -10.97 18.13 24.84
C ILE A 182 -10.48 16.71 25.12
N MET A 183 -9.20 16.41 24.85
CA MET A 183 -8.61 15.12 25.18
C MET A 183 -8.54 14.89 26.70
N LEU A 184 -8.18 15.91 27.47
CA LEU A 184 -8.13 15.84 28.94
C LEU A 184 -9.54 15.70 29.54
N ASN A 185 -10.50 16.46 29.01
CA ASN A 185 -11.87 16.47 29.51
C ASN A 185 -12.68 15.20 29.16
N SER A 186 -12.22 14.38 28.21
CA SER A 186 -12.92 13.16 27.83
C SER A 186 -12.73 12.01 28.83
N GLY A 187 -11.76 12.10 29.75
CA GLY A 187 -11.42 11.01 30.67
C GLY A 187 -10.75 9.79 30.02
N ILE A 188 -10.39 9.84 28.73
CA ILE A 188 -9.75 8.73 28.01
C ILE A 188 -8.24 8.97 27.98
N GLY A 189 -7.47 8.09 28.62
CA GLY A 189 -6.02 8.15 28.67
C GLY A 189 -5.36 7.91 27.31
N GLN A 190 -4.12 8.35 27.16
CA GLN A 190 -3.39 8.26 25.88
C GLN A 190 -3.06 6.82 25.44
N LYS A 191 -3.15 5.86 26.36
CA LYS A 191 -2.96 4.42 26.12
C LYS A 191 -4.28 3.64 26.08
N ASP A 192 -5.40 4.31 26.31
CA ASP A 192 -6.70 3.67 26.38
C ASP A 192 -7.18 3.31 24.98
N THR A 193 -7.86 2.17 24.90
CA THR A 193 -8.28 1.55 23.64
C THR A 193 -9.70 1.95 23.29
N VAL A 194 -10.04 1.86 22.00
CA VAL A 194 -11.35 2.26 21.47
C VAL A 194 -12.50 1.50 22.12
N ASN A 195 -12.26 0.28 22.61
CA ASN A 195 -13.25 -0.51 23.35
C ASN A 195 -13.82 0.21 24.59
N ILE A 196 -13.08 1.13 25.22
CA ILE A 196 -13.57 1.86 26.40
C ILE A 196 -14.72 2.80 26.04
N ALA A 197 -14.77 3.28 24.80
CA ALA A 197 -15.80 4.18 24.29
C ALA A 197 -16.98 3.46 23.62
N ILE A 198 -17.00 2.12 23.63
CA ILE A 198 -18.05 1.31 23.03
C ILE A 198 -18.77 0.53 24.14
N SER A 199 -20.06 0.80 24.35
CA SER A 199 -20.94 -0.04 25.17
C SER A 199 -22.18 -0.44 24.37
N ASN A 200 -22.59 -1.70 24.47
CA ASN A 200 -23.79 -2.23 23.80
C ASN A 200 -23.88 -1.92 22.29
N HIS A 201 -22.75 -2.00 21.58
CA HIS A 201 -22.64 -1.65 20.14
C HIS A 201 -22.97 -0.18 19.80
N GLN A 202 -23.01 0.71 20.78
CA GLN A 202 -23.16 2.16 20.60
C GLN A 202 -21.94 2.92 21.15
N TRP A 203 -21.73 4.13 20.62
CA TRP A 203 -20.65 5.01 21.06
C TRP A 203 -21.08 5.78 22.30
N ASP A 204 -20.51 5.43 23.45
CA ASP A 204 -20.78 6.08 24.73
C ASP A 204 -19.52 6.79 25.24
N LEU A 205 -19.34 8.02 24.76
CA LEU A 205 -18.24 8.87 25.21
C LEU A 205 -18.39 9.31 26.69
N LEU A 206 -19.62 9.29 27.22
CA LEU A 206 -19.93 9.69 28.60
C LEU A 206 -19.59 8.62 29.66
N ILE A 207 -19.64 7.34 29.30
CA ILE A 207 -19.34 6.23 30.23
C ILE A 207 -17.82 6.08 30.44
N SER A 208 -17.02 6.53 29.47
CA SER A 208 -15.55 6.48 29.56
C SER A 208 -14.98 7.34 30.70
N ALA A 209 -15.59 8.49 30.99
CA ALA A 209 -15.23 9.34 32.13
C ALA A 209 -15.53 8.67 33.49
N GLN A 210 -16.66 7.95 33.61
CA GLN A 210 -17.01 7.22 34.83
C GLN A 210 -16.16 5.95 35.02
N LYS A 211 -15.85 5.20 33.96
CA LYS A 211 -14.97 4.01 34.04
C LYS A 211 -13.53 4.35 34.40
N CYS A 212 -13.00 5.48 33.92
CA CYS A 212 -11.66 5.93 34.28
C CYS A 212 -11.59 6.55 35.68
N ALA A 213 -12.66 7.21 36.14
CA ALA A 213 -12.77 7.66 37.54
C ALA A 213 -12.84 6.48 38.54
N PHE A 214 -13.30 5.31 38.10
CA PHE A 214 -13.43 4.10 38.92
C PHE A 214 -12.26 3.11 38.77
N ARG A 215 -11.06 3.56 38.37
CA ARG A 215 -9.86 2.73 38.46
C ARG A 215 -9.28 2.93 39.87
N PRO A 216 -9.52 2.03 40.85
CA PRO A 216 -8.87 2.16 42.15
C PRO A 216 -7.36 2.11 41.91
N GLU A 217 -6.69 3.19 42.29
CA GLU A 217 -5.26 3.15 42.56
C GLU A 217 -5.00 1.94 43.45
N LYS A 218 -4.00 1.16 43.05
CA LYS A 218 -3.51 0.02 43.80
C LYS A 218 -3.46 0.38 45.28
N LEU A 219 -4.27 -0.30 46.09
CA LEU A 219 -4.03 -0.51 47.50
C LEU A 219 -2.59 -1.01 47.65
N LYS A 220 -1.64 -0.10 47.90
CA LYS A 220 -0.36 -0.45 48.50
C LYS A 220 -0.71 -0.87 49.92
N GLY A 221 -0.69 -2.17 50.16
CA GLY A 221 -0.88 -2.74 51.48
C GLY A 221 0.12 -2.16 52.47
N SER A 222 -0.35 -1.29 53.35
CA SER A 222 0.23 -1.10 54.68
C SER A 222 -0.32 -2.23 55.56
N LYS A 223 0.40 -3.35 55.61
CA LYS A 223 0.25 -4.31 56.70
C LYS A 223 0.97 -3.73 57.91
N ILE A 224 0.19 -3.52 58.96
CA ILE A 224 0.63 -3.32 60.33
C ILE A 224 1.42 -4.56 60.77
N ARG A 225 2.68 -4.35 61.17
CA ARG A 225 3.25 -4.89 62.41
C ARG A 225 4.42 -4.02 62.84
#